data_AF-A0A3P1B2C1-F1
#
_entry.id   AF-A0A3P1B2C1-F1
#
_cell.length_a   1.000
_cell.length_b   1.000
_cell.length_c   1.000
_cell.angle_alpha   90.00
_cell.angle_beta   90.00
_cell.angle_gamma   90.00
#
_symmetry.space_group_name_H-M   'P 1'
#
loop_
_entity.id
_entity.type
_entity.pdbx_description
1 polymer ?
#
loop_
_entity_poly.entity_id
_entity_poly.type
_entity_poly.pdbx_seq_one_letter_code
_entity_poly.pdbx_strand_id
1 'polypeptide(L)'
;MKKIIIRSLIAIVLLAAAVLLVLKFVRLQHEVLKEMAVRFILNSDKAKDFLNQNPDFNQDVVFLADMAIKSRYNRFYVYDVKNDSILHKGLVAHGKRIEYRNLR
;
A
#
# COMPACT_ATOMS: atom_id res chain seq x y z
N MET A 1 -8.60 40.93 -30.57
CA MET A 1 -7.75 41.06 -29.37
C MET A 1 -8.42 40.51 -28.10
N LYS A 2 -9.60 41.02 -27.67
CA LYS A 2 -10.26 40.57 -26.42
C LYS A 2 -10.51 39.05 -26.31
N LYS A 3 -10.89 38.39 -27.41
CA LYS A 3 -11.11 36.93 -27.47
C LYS A 3 -9.85 36.10 -27.22
N ILE A 4 -8.67 36.62 -27.58
CA ILE A 4 -7.38 35.94 -27.37
C ILE A 4 -7.02 36.01 -25.88
N ILE A 5 -7.20 37.18 -25.27
CA ILE A 5 -6.97 37.41 -23.83
C ILE A 5 -7.90 36.55 -22.96
N ILE A 6 -9.17 36.41 -23.34
CA ILE A 6 -10.12 35.55 -22.62
C ILE A 6 -9.69 34.07 -22.67
N ARG A 7 -9.26 33.58 -23.83
CA ARG A 7 -8.80 32.19 -24.00
C ARG A 7 -7.54 31.90 -23.17
N SER A 8 -6.58 32.83 -23.13
CA SER A 8 -5.39 32.66 -22.29
C SER A 8 -5.73 32.67 -20.80
N LEU A 9 -6.67 33.51 -20.35
CA LEU A 9 -7.11 33.54 -18.97
C LEU A 9 -7.76 32.21 -18.54
N ILE A 10 -8.66 31.67 -19.38
CA ILE A 10 -9.30 30.37 -19.14
C ILE A 10 -8.24 29.26 -19.07
N ALA A 11 -7.26 29.26 -19.96
CA ALA A 11 -6.18 28.27 -19.95
C ALA A 11 -5.36 28.31 -18.65
N ILE A 12 -5.03 29.50 -18.14
CA ILE A 12 -4.31 29.65 -16.86
C ILE A 12 -5.14 29.12 -15.69
N VAL A 13 -6.45 29.41 -15.66
CA VAL A 13 -7.34 28.92 -14.62
C VAL A 13 -7.44 27.39 -14.66
N LEU A 14 -7.58 26.80 -15.85
CA LEU A 14 -7.60 25.35 -16.02
C LEU A 14 -6.28 24.70 -15.60
N LEU A 15 -5.14 25.33 -15.92
CA LEU A 15 -3.82 24.86 -15.51
C LEU A 15 -3.67 24.90 -13.99
N ALA A 16 -4.06 25.99 -13.34
CA ALA A 16 -4.02 26.13 -11.88
C ALA A 16 -4.93 25.10 -11.18
N ALA A 17 -6.13 24.87 -11.71
CA ALA A 17 -7.04 23.85 -11.21
C ALA A 17 -6.44 22.44 -11.34
N ALA A 18 -5.83 22.12 -12.48
CA ALA A 18 -5.16 20.83 -12.69
C ALA A 18 -4.01 20.62 -11.69
N VAL A 19 -3.16 21.63 -11.47
CA VAL A 19 -2.09 21.58 -10.46
C VAL A 19 -2.65 21.32 -9.06
N LEU A 20 -3.73 22.01 -8.68
CA LEU A 20 -4.36 21.84 -7.37
C LEU A 20 -4.93 20.43 -7.18
N LEU A 21 -5.52 19.85 -8.22
CA LEU A 21 -6.00 18.46 -8.21
C LEU A 21 -4.85 17.46 -8.01
N VAL A 22 -3.74 17.65 -8.73
CA VAL A 22 -2.54 16.80 -8.60
C VAL A 22 -1.96 16.88 -7.19
N LEU A 23 -1.81 18.09 -6.64
CA LEU A 23 -1.29 18.28 -5.27
C LEU A 23 -2.17 17.59 -4.22
N LYS A 24 -3.50 17.72 -4.35
CA LYS A 24 -4.44 17.04 -3.46
C LYS A 24 -4.32 15.52 -3.54
N PHE A 25 -4.16 14.97 -4.75
CA PHE A 25 -3.99 13.54 -4.97
C PHE A 25 -2.68 13.02 -4.35
N VAL A 26 -1.56 13.72 -4.57
CA VAL A 26 -0.25 13.36 -4.00
C VAL A 26 -0.29 13.38 -2.48
N ARG A 27 -0.90 14.42 -1.88
CA ARG A 27 -1.04 14.51 -0.42
C ARG A 27 -1.81 13.33 0.16
N LEU A 28 -2.93 12.95 -0.47
CA LEU A 28 -3.72 11.80 -0.03
C LEU A 28 -2.88 10.51 -0.07
N GLN A 29 -2.11 10.31 -1.13
CA GLN A 29 -1.25 9.13 -1.25
C GLN A 29 -0.14 9.11 -0.18
N HIS A 30 0.41 10.26 0.18
CA HIS A 30 1.40 10.39 1.24
C HIS A 30 0.83 10.03 2.63
N GLU A 31 -0.36 10.53 2.98
CA GLU A 31 -1.01 10.20 4.24
C GLU A 31 -1.31 8.70 4.36
N VAL A 32 -1.79 8.08 3.27
CA VAL A 32 -2.03 6.63 3.25
C VAL A 32 -0.72 5.85 3.42
N LEU A 33 0.37 6.28 2.77
CA LEU A 33 1.67 5.61 2.92
C LEU A 33 2.18 5.69 4.36
N LYS A 34 1.99 6.83 5.03
CA LYS A 34 2.35 7.02 6.43
C LYS A 34 1.55 6.09 7.36
N GLU A 35 0.23 6.02 7.15
CA GLU A 35 -0.63 5.09 7.90
C GLU A 35 -0.18 3.64 7.71
N MET A 36 0.10 3.21 6.48
CA MET A 36 0.59 1.87 6.19
C MET A 36 1.91 1.55 6.88
N ALA A 37 2.84 2.50 6.95
CA ALA A 37 4.11 2.33 7.65
C ALA A 37 3.89 2.10 9.16
N VAL A 38 2.99 2.87 9.79
CA VAL A 38 2.64 2.70 11.21
C VAL A 38 2.02 1.32 11.44
N ARG A 39 1.12 0.87 10.56
CA ARG A 39 0.48 -0.44 10.68
C ARG A 39 1.47 -1.59 10.48
N PHE A 40 2.43 -1.44 9.57
CA PHE A 40 3.52 -2.40 9.38
C PHE A 40 4.31 -2.58 10.68
N ILE A 41 4.78 -1.47 11.29
CA ILE A 41 5.54 -1.50 12.55
C ILE A 41 4.75 -2.20 13.66
N LEU A 42 3.47 -1.82 13.84
CA LEU A 42 2.62 -2.44 14.86
C LEU A 42 2.44 -3.95 14.64
N ASN A 43 2.29 -4.39 13.39
CA ASN A 43 2.12 -5.80 13.07
C ASN A 43 3.43 -6.59 13.16
N SER A 44 4.58 -5.99 12.82
CA SER A 44 5.90 -6.61 13.01
C SER A 44 6.24 -6.77 14.49
N ASP A 45 5.90 -5.80 15.33
CA ASP A 45 6.13 -5.89 16.77
C ASP A 45 5.31 -7.02 17.39
N LYS A 46 4.02 -7.11 17.05
CA LYS A 46 3.16 -8.24 17.45
C LYS A 46 3.70 -9.58 16.99
N ALA A 47 4.28 -9.65 15.79
CA ALA A 47 4.88 -10.87 15.28
C ALA A 47 6.15 -11.24 16.06
N LYS A 48 7.01 -10.27 16.38
CA LYS A 48 8.19 -10.48 17.26
C LYS A 48 7.76 -11.00 18.63
N ASP A 49 6.75 -10.38 19.24
CA ASP A 49 6.21 -10.82 20.54
C ASP A 49 5.66 -12.24 20.49
N PHE A 50 4.95 -12.59 19.42
CA PHE A 50 4.46 -13.94 19.20
C PHE A 50 5.60 -14.95 19.07
N LEU A 51 6.61 -14.65 18.26
CA LEU A 51 7.77 -15.52 18.05
C LEU A 51 8.56 -15.77 19.34
N ASN A 52 8.75 -14.74 20.16
CA ASN A 52 9.40 -14.85 21.48
C ASN A 52 8.71 -15.86 22.40
N GLN A 53 7.39 -16.01 22.28
CA GLN A 53 6.59 -16.95 23.09
C GLN A 53 6.48 -18.34 22.45
N ASN A 54 6.87 -18.49 21.18
CA ASN A 54 6.66 -19.70 20.39
C ASN A 54 7.95 -20.10 19.64
N PRO A 55 8.92 -20.70 20.34
CA PRO A 55 10.25 -21.01 19.78
C PRO A 55 10.22 -22.06 18.66
N ASP A 56 9.15 -22.85 18.56
CA ASP A 56 9.01 -23.90 17.53
C ASP A 56 8.73 -23.34 16.12
N PHE A 57 8.45 -22.04 16.00
CA PHE A 57 8.25 -21.36 14.71
C PHE A 57 9.57 -20.86 14.12
N ASN A 58 9.54 -20.55 12.82
CA ASN A 58 10.65 -19.86 12.17
C ASN A 58 10.87 -18.47 12.81
N GLN A 59 12.06 -18.26 13.36
CA GLN A 59 12.44 -17.03 14.07
C GLN A 59 13.05 -15.96 13.15
N ASP A 60 13.36 -16.32 11.90
CA ASP A 60 14.08 -15.46 10.95
C ASP A 60 13.12 -14.73 10.01
N VAL A 61 12.01 -15.36 9.59
CA VAL A 61 11.13 -14.82 8.55
C VAL A 61 9.66 -14.93 8.93
N VAL A 62 8.92 -13.82 8.76
CA VAL A 62 7.47 -13.74 8.95
C VAL A 62 6.77 -13.23 7.69
N PHE A 63 5.60 -13.81 7.41
CA PHE A 63 4.67 -13.29 6.41
C PHE A 63 3.59 -12.44 7.08
N LEU A 64 3.50 -11.16 6.73
CA LEU A 64 2.51 -10.23 7.27
C LEU A 64 1.49 -9.87 6.18
N ALA A 65 0.21 -10.12 6.45
CA ALA A 65 -0.88 -9.81 5.54
C ALA A 65 -1.92 -8.91 6.24
N ASP A 66 -1.97 -7.63 5.89
CA ASP A 66 -2.87 -6.66 6.50
C ASP A 66 -4.04 -6.31 5.58
N MET A 67 -5.16 -7.03 5.74
CA MET A 67 -6.32 -6.89 4.86
C MET A 67 -7.11 -5.59 5.05
N ALA A 68 -6.86 -4.83 6.12
CA ALA A 68 -7.46 -3.51 6.28
C ALA A 68 -6.77 -2.44 5.41
N ILE A 69 -5.56 -2.71 4.89
CA ILE A 69 -4.98 -1.88 3.83
C ILE A 69 -5.76 -2.12 2.54
N LYS A 70 -6.17 -1.02 1.87
CA LYS A 70 -6.92 -1.07 0.61
C LYS A 70 -6.17 -1.87 -0.46
N SER A 71 -6.90 -2.64 -1.26
CA SER A 71 -6.36 -3.59 -2.26
C SER A 71 -5.41 -3.01 -3.31
N ARG A 72 -5.44 -1.69 -3.52
CA ARG A 72 -4.55 -0.98 -4.45
C ARG A 72 -3.15 -0.71 -3.91
N TYR A 73 -2.88 -1.03 -2.64
CA TYR A 73 -1.59 -0.85 -2.00
C TYR A 73 -1.00 -2.17 -1.52
N ASN A 74 0.33 -2.20 -1.40
CA ASN A 74 1.02 -3.38 -0.88
C ASN A 74 0.55 -3.67 0.55
N ARG A 75 0.05 -4.88 0.75
CA ARG A 75 -0.55 -5.32 2.00
C ARG A 75 -0.13 -6.73 2.41
N PHE A 76 0.83 -7.26 1.67
CA PHE A 76 1.55 -8.49 2.00
C PHE A 76 3.04 -8.17 2.06
N TYR A 77 3.71 -8.61 3.12
CA TYR A 77 5.12 -8.38 3.37
C TYR A 77 5.80 -9.69 3.76
N VAL A 78 6.98 -9.94 3.18
CA VAL A 78 7.92 -10.93 3.67
C VAL A 78 8.95 -10.16 4.48
N TYR A 79 8.97 -10.41 5.79
CA TYR A 79 9.74 -9.65 6.76
C TYR A 79 10.83 -10.53 7.36
N ASP A 80 12.07 -10.06 7.25
CA ASP A 80 13.24 -10.62 7.92
C ASP A 80 13.31 -10.03 9.33
N VAL A 81 12.99 -10.88 10.30
CA VAL A 81 12.93 -10.53 11.72
C VAL A 81 14.33 -10.27 12.27
N LYS A 82 15.32 -11.04 11.80
CA LYS A 82 16.70 -10.98 12.28
C LYS A 82 17.41 -9.70 11.86
N ASN A 83 17.20 -9.27 10.61
CA ASN A 83 17.81 -8.07 10.04
C ASN A 83 16.89 -6.84 10.09
N ASP A 84 15.70 -6.97 10.70
CA ASP A 84 14.68 -5.91 10.81
C ASP A 84 14.37 -5.25 9.45
N SER A 85 14.16 -6.06 8.41
CA SER A 85 14.04 -5.56 7.04
C SER A 85 12.95 -6.25 6.22
N ILE A 86 12.38 -5.53 5.25
CA ILE A 86 11.39 -6.08 4.32
C ILE A 86 12.14 -6.73 3.15
N LEU A 87 12.03 -8.04 3.01
CA LEU A 87 12.57 -8.78 1.87
C LEU A 87 11.71 -8.56 0.61
N HIS A 88 10.39 -8.67 0.77
CA HIS A 88 9.44 -8.49 -0.33
C HIS A 88 8.15 -7.81 0.13
N LYS A 89 7.49 -7.11 -0.79
CA LYS A 89 6.17 -6.52 -0.59
C LYS A 89 5.31 -6.71 -1.82
N GLY A 90 4.01 -6.95 -1.63
CA GLY A 90 3.10 -7.26 -2.72
C GLY A 90 1.65 -6.87 -2.48
N LEU A 91 0.92 -6.76 -3.60
CA LEU A 91 -0.53 -6.71 -3.63
C LEU A 91 -1.11 -8.10 -3.33
N VAL A 92 -2.33 -8.13 -2.80
CA VAL A 92 -3.06 -9.39 -2.59
C VAL A 92 -4.33 -9.36 -3.44
N ALA A 93 -4.39 -10.24 -4.43
CA ALA A 93 -5.54 -10.38 -5.30
C ALA A 93 -6.72 -11.04 -4.57
N HIS A 94 -7.94 -10.69 -4.97
CA HIS A 94 -9.11 -11.52 -4.68
C HIS A 94 -8.98 -12.78 -5.52
N GLY A 95 -8.52 -13.88 -4.92
CA GLY A 95 -8.29 -15.13 -5.64
C GLY A 95 -9.50 -15.50 -6.51
N LYS A 96 -9.25 -15.94 -7.74
CA LYS A 96 -10.30 -16.50 -8.60
C LYS A 96 -10.40 -17.99 -8.31
N ARG A 97 -11.54 -18.45 -7.80
CA ARG A 97 -11.81 -19.89 -7.66
C ARG A 97 -11.89 -20.51 -9.05
N ILE A 98 -10.99 -21.44 -9.34
CA ILE A 98 -11.10 -22.37 -10.47
C ILE A 98 -11.51 -23.71 -9.87
N GLU A 99 -12.74 -24.12 -10.11
CA GLU A 99 -13.26 -25.41 -9.65
C GLU A 99 -12.90 -26.48 -10.69
N TYR A 100 -11.94 -27.35 -10.38
CA TYR A 100 -11.67 -28.55 -11.17
C TYR A 100 -12.76 -29.59 -10.87
N ARG A 101 -13.90 -29.45 -11.53
CA ARG A 101 -14.94 -30.47 -11.55
C ARG A 101 -14.59 -31.45 -12.68
N ASN A 102 -14.39 -32.73 -12.33
CA ASN A 102 -14.22 -33.90 -13.21
C ASN A 102 -12.77 -34.32 -13.55
N LEU A 103 -11.98 -34.67 -12.53
CA LEU A 103 -10.97 -35.74 -12.65
C LEU A 103 -11.37 -36.86 -11.69
N ARG A 104 -12.34 -37.68 -12.13
CA ARG A 104 -12.63 -39.01 -11.59
C ARG A 104 -12.76 -39.95 -12.78
#